data_AF-A0A5S3YLD5-F1
#
_entry.id   AF-A0A5S3YLD5-F1
#
_cell.length_a   1.000
_cell.length_b   1.000
_cell.length_c   1.000
_cell.angle_alpha   90.00
_cell.angle_beta   90.00
_cell.angle_gamma   90.00
#
_symmetry.space_group_name_H-M   'P 1'
#
loop_
_entity.id
_entity.type
_entity.pdbx_description
1 polymer ?
#
loop_
_entity_poly.entity_id
_entity_poly.type
_entity_poly.pdbx_seq_one_letter_code
_entity_poly.pdbx_strand_id
1 'polypeptide(L)'
;IGEKQKLFETGHFDNYDLAHRAYHQYFVDMADIYGFHDIFIIDPLTGHIVYSVFKEIDYATSLDTGPYAKSNLADLYRQLKHATRSDKTEFADYKQYMPSYNAPASFVG
;
A
#
# COMPACT_ATOMS: atom_id res chain seq x y z
N ILE A 1 10.52 -7.29 8.75
CA ILE A 1 10.77 -8.49 9.59
C ILE A 1 9.42 -9.13 9.89
N GLY A 2 9.32 -10.43 9.67
CA GLY A 2 8.09 -11.21 9.85
C GLY A 2 7.49 -11.67 8.53
N GLU A 3 6.50 -12.55 8.63
CA GLU A 3 5.78 -13.15 7.49
C GLU A 3 4.29 -12.78 7.57
N LYS A 4 3.99 -11.49 7.76
CA LYS A 4 2.61 -10.99 7.95
C LYS A 4 1.72 -11.24 6.73
N GLN A 5 2.31 -11.36 5.54
CA GLN A 5 1.64 -11.74 4.30
C GLN A 5 1.16 -13.21 4.30
N LYS A 6 1.58 -14.04 5.26
CA LYS A 6 1.07 -15.41 5.43
C LYS A 6 -0.14 -15.48 6.37
N LEU A 7 -0.56 -14.37 6.96
CA LEU A 7 -1.69 -14.30 7.88
C LEU A 7 -2.95 -13.91 7.10
N PHE A 8 -3.96 -14.79 7.09
CA PHE A 8 -5.19 -14.54 6.31
C PHE A 8 -6.29 -13.85 7.10
N GLU A 9 -6.26 -13.98 8.42
CA GLU A 9 -7.27 -13.48 9.33
C GLU A 9 -6.70 -13.24 10.73
N THR A 10 -7.43 -12.44 11.49
CA THR A 10 -7.19 -12.13 12.91
C THR A 10 -8.08 -12.95 13.84
N GLY A 11 -9.19 -13.50 13.33
CA GLY A 11 -10.20 -14.21 14.11
C GLY A 11 -11.26 -13.28 14.73
N HIS A 12 -11.24 -11.98 14.41
CA HIS A 12 -12.27 -11.04 14.85
C HIS A 12 -13.52 -11.07 13.96
N PHE A 13 -13.42 -11.58 12.72
CA PHE A 13 -14.54 -11.70 11.78
C PHE A 13 -15.31 -10.40 11.51
N ASP A 14 -14.64 -9.26 11.66
CA ASP A 14 -15.18 -7.97 11.23
C ASP A 14 -15.12 -7.80 9.70
N ASN A 15 -15.68 -6.71 9.18
CA ASN A 15 -15.73 -6.47 7.74
C ASN A 15 -14.34 -6.42 7.09
N TYR A 16 -13.32 -5.96 7.82
CA TYR A 16 -11.95 -5.95 7.32
C TYR A 16 -11.41 -7.38 7.23
N ASP A 17 -11.58 -8.17 8.28
CA ASP A 17 -11.15 -9.58 8.36
C ASP A 17 -11.79 -10.42 7.23
N LEU A 18 -13.09 -10.22 6.97
CA LEU A 18 -13.81 -10.91 5.90
C LEU A 18 -13.30 -10.52 4.50
N ALA A 19 -13.09 -9.22 4.25
CA ALA A 19 -12.54 -8.75 2.98
C ALA A 19 -11.09 -9.21 2.79
N HIS A 20 -10.28 -9.11 3.84
CA HIS A 20 -8.89 -9.56 3.85
C HIS A 20 -8.81 -11.06 3.54
N ARG A 21 -9.61 -11.90 4.21
CA ARG A 21 -9.68 -13.34 3.91
C ARG A 21 -10.05 -13.61 2.45
N ALA A 22 -10.99 -12.85 1.88
CA ALA A 22 -11.47 -13.06 0.53
C ALA A 22 -10.45 -12.67 -0.56
N TYR A 23 -9.65 -11.62 -0.34
CA TYR A 23 -8.81 -11.02 -1.39
C TYR A 23 -7.30 -11.07 -1.12
N HIS A 24 -6.85 -11.37 0.10
CA HIS A 24 -5.43 -11.28 0.42
C HIS A 24 -4.57 -12.21 -0.43
N GLN A 25 -5.01 -13.45 -0.65
CA GLN A 25 -4.27 -14.40 -1.49
C GLN A 25 -4.04 -13.85 -2.89
N TYR A 26 -5.07 -13.23 -3.48
CA TYR A 26 -4.98 -12.64 -4.81
C TYR A 26 -3.90 -11.54 -4.89
N PHE A 27 -3.82 -10.66 -3.89
CA PHE A 27 -2.79 -9.63 -3.85
C PHE A 27 -1.39 -10.19 -3.55
N VAL A 28 -1.27 -11.23 -2.74
CA VAL A 28 0.00 -11.96 -2.54
C VAL A 28 0.47 -12.57 -3.86
N ASP A 29 -0.41 -13.28 -4.55
CA ASP A 29 -0.10 -13.91 -5.85
C ASP A 29 0.28 -12.86 -6.89
N MET A 30 -0.41 -11.71 -6.93
CA MET A 30 -0.04 -10.60 -7.80
C MET A 30 1.35 -10.05 -7.48
N ALA A 31 1.66 -9.84 -6.20
CA ALA A 31 2.97 -9.34 -5.80
C ALA A 31 4.07 -10.32 -6.22
N ASP A 32 3.85 -11.62 -6.01
CA ASP A 32 4.80 -12.68 -6.37
C ASP A 32 4.99 -12.82 -7.89
N ILE A 33 3.90 -12.81 -8.67
CA ILE A 33 3.94 -13.00 -10.13
C ILE A 33 4.63 -11.83 -10.82
N TYR A 34 4.33 -10.60 -10.42
CA TYR A 34 4.86 -9.40 -11.06
C TYR A 34 6.14 -8.85 -10.39
N GLY A 35 6.58 -9.46 -9.28
CA GLY A 35 7.75 -9.03 -8.53
C GLY A 35 7.57 -7.69 -7.81
N PHE A 36 6.34 -7.35 -7.40
CA PHE A 36 6.11 -6.16 -6.59
C PHE A 36 6.57 -6.42 -5.15
N HIS A 37 7.34 -5.50 -4.60
CA HIS A 37 7.76 -5.56 -3.19
C HIS A 37 6.57 -5.42 -2.24
N ASP A 38 5.58 -4.60 -2.59
CA ASP A 38 4.32 -4.47 -1.84
C ASP A 38 3.21 -3.94 -2.75
N ILE A 39 1.95 -4.18 -2.37
CA ILE A 39 0.76 -3.64 -3.02
C ILE A 39 -0.07 -2.94 -1.95
N PHE A 40 -0.41 -1.68 -2.22
CA PHE A 40 -1.15 -0.82 -1.30
C PHE A 40 -2.58 -0.56 -1.78
N ILE A 41 -3.52 -0.47 -0.84
CA ILE A 41 -4.79 0.23 -1.06
C ILE A 41 -4.80 1.44 -0.15
N ILE A 42 -5.02 2.61 -0.74
CA ILE A 42 -4.99 3.89 -0.04
C ILE A 42 -6.39 4.50 -0.13
N ASP A 43 -6.92 4.94 1.00
CA ASP A 43 -8.17 5.70 1.03
C ASP A 43 -7.93 7.11 0.44
N PRO A 44 -8.59 7.46 -0.69
CA PRO A 44 -8.40 8.76 -1.33
C PRO A 44 -8.82 9.94 -0.44
N LEU A 45 -9.78 9.75 0.47
CA LEU A 45 -10.30 10.84 1.30
C LEU A 45 -9.36 11.19 2.47
N THR A 46 -8.78 10.17 3.10
CA THR A 46 -8.01 10.34 4.34
C THR A 46 -6.50 10.15 4.16
N GLY A 47 -6.07 9.59 3.03
CA GLY A 47 -4.68 9.27 2.73
C GLY A 47 -4.14 8.08 3.53
N HIS A 48 -4.97 7.35 4.26
CA HIS A 48 -4.53 6.18 5.02
C HIS A 48 -4.23 5.00 4.10
N ILE A 49 -3.10 4.34 4.35
CA ILE A 49 -2.81 3.01 3.80
C ILE A 49 -3.69 2.02 4.57
N VAL A 50 -4.85 1.69 4.00
CA VAL A 50 -5.82 0.76 4.59
C VAL A 50 -5.47 -0.70 4.31
N TYR A 51 -4.60 -0.95 3.33
CA TYR A 51 -4.10 -2.28 3.01
C TYR A 51 -2.65 -2.22 2.55
N SER A 52 -1.88 -3.23 2.95
CA SER A 52 -0.56 -3.58 2.44
C SER A 52 -0.44 -5.12 2.47
N VAL A 53 0.25 -5.71 1.49
CA VAL A 53 0.54 -7.15 1.49
C VAL A 53 1.48 -7.47 2.64
N PHE A 54 2.58 -6.73 2.75
CA PHE A 54 3.65 -6.99 3.72
C PHE A 54 3.42 -6.36 5.10
N LYS A 55 2.52 -5.37 5.18
CA LYS A 55 2.14 -4.64 6.39
C LYS A 55 3.39 -4.09 7.10
N GLU A 56 4.24 -3.39 6.35
CA GLU A 56 5.44 -2.72 6.85
C GLU A 56 5.06 -1.52 7.73
N ILE A 57 6.04 -0.70 8.12
CA ILE A 57 5.87 0.38 9.11
C ILE A 57 5.07 1.59 8.61
N ASP A 58 4.71 1.60 7.33
CA ASP A 58 3.82 2.52 6.64
C ASP A 58 2.35 2.12 6.70
N TYR A 59 2.05 0.84 6.87
CA TYR A 59 0.70 0.33 7.02
C TYR A 59 -0.05 1.02 8.18
N ALA A 60 -1.33 1.35 7.95
CA ALA A 60 -2.18 2.09 8.87
C ALA A 60 -1.68 3.51 9.24
N THR A 61 -0.77 4.08 8.45
CA THR A 61 -0.39 5.51 8.56
C THR A 61 -1.02 6.34 7.43
N SER A 62 -1.08 7.66 7.61
CA SER A 62 -1.60 8.60 6.60
C SER A 62 -0.48 9.20 5.75
N LEU A 63 -0.68 9.26 4.43
CA LEU A 63 0.16 9.97 3.47
C LEU A 63 -0.09 11.48 3.43
N ASP A 64 -1.15 11.95 4.12
CA ASP A 64 -1.43 13.38 4.29
C ASP A 64 -0.75 13.94 5.55
N THR A 65 -0.84 13.23 6.68
CA THR A 65 -0.42 13.75 8.00
C THR A 65 0.55 12.86 8.77
N GLY A 66 0.82 11.65 8.28
CA GLY A 66 1.67 10.66 8.94
C GLY A 66 3.17 10.83 8.65
N PRO A 67 3.99 9.93 9.21
CA PRO A 67 5.46 10.01 9.14
C PRO A 67 6.01 9.97 7.71
N TYR A 68 5.28 9.38 6.76
CA TYR A 68 5.72 9.22 5.37
C TYR A 68 5.05 10.19 4.39
N ALA A 69 4.42 11.27 4.87
CA ALA A 69 3.73 12.26 4.03
C ALA A 69 4.64 13.00 3.02
N LYS A 70 5.96 12.95 3.22
CA LYS A 70 7.00 13.53 2.32
C LYS A 70 7.72 12.48 1.45
N SER A 71 7.22 11.26 1.43
CA SER A 71 7.73 10.18 0.57
C SER A 71 7.25 10.34 -0.87
N ASN A 72 7.92 9.64 -1.79
CA ASN A 72 7.48 9.55 -3.18
C ASN A 72 6.16 8.77 -3.36
N LEU A 73 5.83 7.84 -2.45
CA LEU A 73 4.48 7.25 -2.40
C LEU A 73 3.42 8.33 -2.08
N ALA A 74 3.70 9.24 -1.16
CA ALA A 74 2.80 10.36 -0.86
C ALA A 74 2.70 11.35 -2.04
N ASP A 75 3.80 11.56 -2.79
CA ASP A 75 3.79 12.34 -4.02
C ASP A 75 2.88 11.70 -5.10
N LEU A 76 2.98 10.39 -5.30
CA LEU A 76 2.11 9.63 -6.21
C LEU A 76 0.64 9.74 -5.79
N TYR A 77 0.36 9.48 -4.51
CA TYR A 77 -0.98 9.59 -3.94
C TYR A 77 -1.60 10.97 -4.22
N ARG A 78 -0.86 12.08 -4.01
CA ARG A 78 -1.37 13.43 -4.27
C ARG A 78 -1.71 13.67 -5.75
N GLN A 79 -0.97 13.07 -6.68
CA GLN A 79 -1.22 13.19 -8.12
C GLN A 79 -2.47 12.41 -8.56
N LEU A 80 -2.78 11.31 -7.86
CA LEU A 80 -3.92 10.44 -8.15
C LEU A 80 -5.18 10.80 -7.35
N LYS A 81 -5.05 11.41 -6.16
CA LYS A 81 -6.18 11.79 -5.27
C LYS A 81 -7.26 12.60 -5.98
N HIS A 82 -6.87 13.42 -6.96
CA HIS A 82 -7.76 14.27 -7.74
C HIS A 82 -8.03 13.75 -9.16
N ALA A 83 -7.69 12.48 -9.43
CA ALA A 83 -8.00 11.85 -10.70
C ALA A 83 -9.52 11.75 -10.89
N THR A 84 -10.02 12.33 -11.98
CA THR A 84 -11.44 12.25 -12.35
C THR A 84 -11.76 11.05 -13.23
N ARG A 85 -10.73 10.39 -13.76
CA ARG A 85 -10.84 9.20 -14.58
C ARG A 85 -10.22 8.00 -13.87
N SER A 86 -10.91 6.86 -13.94
CA SER A 86 -10.46 5.60 -13.35
C SER A 86 -9.30 4.93 -14.09
N ASP A 87 -8.99 5.39 -15.30
CA ASP A 87 -7.88 4.88 -16.13
C ASP A 87 -6.62 5.75 -16.05
N LYS A 88 -6.61 6.72 -15.15
CA LYS A 88 -5.42 7.53 -14.90
C LYS A 88 -4.40 6.67 -14.15
N THR A 89 -3.22 6.54 -14.73
CA THR A 89 -2.06 5.91 -14.08
C THR A 89 -0.93 6.92 -14.01
N GLU A 90 -0.26 6.97 -12.87
CA GLU A 90 0.91 7.83 -12.64
C GLU A 90 2.08 7.00 -12.09
N PHE A 91 3.29 7.53 -12.27
CA PHE A 91 4.50 6.92 -11.76
C PHE A 91 5.23 7.91 -10.84
N ALA A 92 5.72 7.41 -9.72
CA ALA A 92 6.70 8.10 -8.90
C ALA A 92 8.05 7.38 -9.01
N ASP A 93 9.04 8.10 -9.51
CA ASP A 93 10.39 7.59 -9.71
C ASP A 93 11.08 7.23 -8.37
N TYR A 94 12.23 6.59 -8.48
CA TYR A 94 13.01 6.09 -7.36
C TYR A 94 13.41 7.20 -6.40
N LYS A 95 13.05 7.03 -5.13
CA LYS A 95 13.53 7.81 -3.98
C LYS A 95 13.79 6.86 -2.82
N GLN A 96 14.67 7.26 -1.91
CA GLN A 96 14.80 6.55 -0.64
C GLN A 96 13.44 6.45 0.05
N TYR A 97 13.04 5.21 0.34
CA TYR A 97 11.79 4.91 0.99
C TYR A 97 12.07 4.16 2.28
N MET A 98 11.97 4.88 3.39
CA MET A 98 12.34 4.37 4.72
C MET A 98 11.60 3.07 5.10
N PRO A 99 10.29 2.90 4.82
CA PRO A 99 9.58 1.64 5.09
C PRO A 99 10.24 0.41 4.43
N SER A 100 10.75 0.56 3.21
CA SER A 100 11.50 -0.49 2.50
C SER A 100 12.98 -0.53 2.88
N TYR A 101 13.29 -0.44 4.18
CA TYR A 101 14.67 -0.42 4.73
C TYR A 101 15.56 0.67 4.12
N ASN A 102 14.95 1.81 3.77
CA ASN A 102 15.62 2.93 3.12
C ASN A 102 16.23 2.60 1.74
N ALA A 103 15.85 1.49 1.14
CA ALA A 103 16.17 1.19 -0.25
C ALA A 103 15.43 2.18 -1.18
N PRO A 104 16.00 2.49 -2.36
CA PRO A 104 15.26 3.22 -3.38
C PRO A 104 14.02 2.42 -3.82
N ALA A 105 12.85 3.05 -3.77
CA ALA A 105 11.60 2.47 -4.25
C ALA A 105 10.96 3.40 -5.28
N SER A 106 10.35 2.81 -6.32
CA SER A 106 9.48 3.50 -7.28
C SER A 106 8.07 2.95 -7.12
N PHE A 107 7.07 3.78 -7.42
CA PHE A 107 5.66 3.42 -7.30
C PHE A 107 4.91 3.72 -8.60
N VAL A 108 3.88 2.92 -8.84
CA VAL A 108 2.89 3.12 -9.91
C VAL A 108 1.50 2.94 -9.29
N GLY A 109 0.53 3.74 -9.74
CA GLY A 109 -0.85 3.70 -9.23
C GLY A 109 -1.84 4.37 -10.14
#